data_AF-A0AAD9K7H0-F1
#
_entry.id   AF-A0AAD9K7H0-F1
#
_cell.length_a   1.000
_cell.length_b   1.000
_cell.length_c   1.000
_cell.angle_alpha   90.00
_cell.angle_beta   90.00
_cell.angle_gamma   90.00
#
_symmetry.space_group_name_H-M   'P 1'
#
loop_
_entity.id
_entity.type
_entity.pdbx_description
1 polymer ?
#
loop_
_entity_poly.entity_id
_entity_poly.type
_entity_poly.pdbx_seq_one_letter_code
_entity_poly.pdbx_strand_id
1 'polypeptide(L)'
;YSLDTGLVLTVCDITPASLVYANELILLFHNVTLGMAALKDILGDTLKNGRGEDVKTESLNGSDRVVGLYFSAHWCPPCRGFTPKLIEFYNNFKQTEKGENLEIVFISSDRDESSFVEYFDEMPWLALPFSDRDKKAQLTKKYKIGGIPSFILLDAETGAVITKKGRDGVMTDSEGKNFPWFPKPLKELLKGKFLKSATGGATTTDEELQGKVIGLYFSAHWVSVPGYLNMLKVYIMA
;
A
#
# COMPACT_ATOMS: atom_id res chain seq x y z
N TYR A 1 -25.32 25.91 -3.18
CA TYR A 1 -24.72 26.11 -1.85
C TYR A 1 -23.40 25.35 -1.82
N SER A 2 -22.35 25.97 -2.38
CA SER A 2 -20.97 25.50 -2.22
C SER A 2 -20.45 26.20 -0.97
N LEU A 3 -20.20 25.45 0.10
CA LEU A 3 -19.51 25.99 1.26
C LEU A 3 -18.01 25.98 0.93
N ASP A 4 -17.52 27.11 0.43
CA ASP A 4 -16.09 27.42 0.45
C ASP A 4 -15.67 27.62 1.92
N THR A 5 -15.27 26.55 2.58
CA THR A 5 -14.60 26.61 3.88
C THR A 5 -13.11 26.90 3.68
N GLY A 6 -12.80 28.12 3.23
CA GLY A 6 -11.43 28.65 3.25
C GLY A 6 -11.17 29.36 4.58
N LEU A 7 -10.28 28.82 5.40
CA LEU A 7 -9.82 29.48 6.62
C LEU A 7 -8.83 30.60 6.24
N VAL A 8 -9.20 31.86 6.46
CA VAL A 8 -8.32 33.02 6.23
C VAL A 8 -7.41 33.21 7.46
N LEU A 9 -6.18 32.74 7.38
CA LEU A 9 -5.14 33.04 8.38
C LEU A 9 -4.60 34.46 8.13
N THR A 10 -5.00 35.41 8.98
CA THR A 10 -4.44 36.76 8.97
C THR A 10 -3.19 36.76 9.87
N VAL A 11 -2.00 36.79 9.27
CA VAL A 11 -0.74 36.91 10.01
C VAL A 11 -0.47 38.41 10.22
N CYS A 12 -0.72 38.93 11.42
CA CYS A 12 -0.30 40.28 11.80
C CYS A 12 1.19 40.25 12.20
N ASP A 13 1.94 41.25 11.74
CA ASP A 13 3.37 41.51 11.95
C ASP A 13 4.35 40.65 11.12
N ILE A 14 4.75 41.20 9.97
CA ILE A 14 5.66 40.57 9.01
C ILE A 14 7.10 41.00 9.29
N THR A 15 7.83 40.20 10.06
CA THR A 15 9.29 40.12 10.01
C THR A 15 9.75 39.05 9.00
N PRO A 16 10.99 39.08 8.46
CA PRO A 16 11.49 38.04 7.57
C PRO A 16 11.45 36.63 8.19
N ALA A 17 11.61 36.53 9.52
CA ALA A 17 11.50 35.26 10.25
C ALA A 17 10.05 34.72 10.23
N SER A 18 9.05 35.57 10.45
CA SER A 18 7.62 35.17 10.41
C SER A 18 7.13 34.75 9.03
N LEU A 19 7.78 35.18 7.94
CA LEU A 19 7.49 34.71 6.57
C LEU A 19 7.92 33.27 6.31
N VAL A 20 9.05 32.85 6.88
CA VAL A 20 9.53 31.46 6.80
C VAL A 20 8.59 30.54 7.58
N TYR A 21 8.22 30.92 8.81
CA TYR A 21 7.25 30.18 9.60
C TYR A 21 5.87 30.11 8.94
N ALA A 22 5.39 31.19 8.32
CA ALA A 22 4.12 31.18 7.60
C ALA A 22 4.13 30.21 6.42
N ASN A 23 5.22 30.15 5.65
CA ASN A 23 5.34 29.19 4.54
C ASN A 23 5.42 27.74 5.02
N GLU A 24 6.17 27.47 6.08
CA GLU A 24 6.18 26.12 6.69
C GLU A 24 4.80 25.74 7.23
N LEU A 25 4.09 26.66 7.89
CA LEU A 25 2.72 26.44 8.35
C LEU A 25 1.79 26.15 7.17
N ILE A 26 1.85 26.94 6.10
CA ILE A 26 0.99 26.78 4.92
C ILE A 26 1.26 25.43 4.25
N LEU A 27 2.52 25.01 4.12
CA LEU A 27 2.88 23.71 3.55
C LEU A 27 2.41 22.56 4.44
N LEU A 28 2.55 22.69 5.77
CA LEU A 28 2.02 21.73 6.73
C LEU A 28 0.50 21.64 6.66
N PHE A 29 -0.21 22.77 6.61
CA PHE A 29 -1.66 22.80 6.47
C PHE A 29 -2.13 22.19 5.14
N HIS A 30 -1.44 22.48 4.03
CA HIS A 30 -1.77 21.86 2.74
C HIS A 30 -1.53 20.35 2.75
N ASN A 31 -0.41 19.87 3.29
CA ASN A 31 -0.11 18.43 3.38
C ASN A 31 -1.09 17.71 4.31
N VAL A 32 -1.42 18.29 5.47
CA VAL A 32 -2.42 17.76 6.40
C VAL A 32 -3.80 17.69 5.74
N THR A 33 -4.22 18.75 5.04
CA THR A 33 -5.53 18.77 4.35
C THR A 33 -5.57 17.77 3.19
N LEU A 34 -4.50 17.69 2.40
CA LEU A 34 -4.37 16.74 1.30
C LEU A 34 -4.43 15.31 1.84
N GLY A 35 -3.78 15.05 2.98
CA GLY A 35 -3.76 13.73 3.55
C GLY A 35 -5.09 13.31 4.17
N MET A 36 -5.80 14.24 4.80
CA MET A 36 -7.15 13.97 5.29
C MET A 36 -8.17 13.67 4.19
N ALA A 37 -8.01 14.29 3.02
CA ALA A 37 -8.82 14.00 1.84
C ALA A 37 -8.45 12.65 1.20
N ALA A 38 -7.17 12.27 1.18
CA ALA A 38 -6.69 11.12 0.41
C ALA A 38 -7.32 9.79 0.83
N LEU A 39 -7.29 9.44 2.12
CA LEU A 39 -7.88 8.16 2.58
C LEU A 39 -9.40 8.14 2.49
N LYS A 40 -10.05 9.27 2.77
CA LYS A 40 -11.50 9.43 2.64
C LYS A 40 -11.96 9.21 1.19
N ASP A 41 -11.24 9.77 0.22
CA ASP A 41 -11.54 9.55 -1.19
C ASP A 41 -11.38 8.07 -1.58
N ILE A 42 -10.38 7.39 -1.01
CA ILE A 42 -10.09 5.98 -1.26
C ILE A 42 -11.12 5.05 -0.61
N LEU A 43 -11.50 5.27 0.65
CA LEU A 43 -12.26 4.31 1.47
C LEU A 43 -13.69 4.75 1.79
N GLY A 44 -14.05 6.01 1.52
CA GLY A 44 -15.32 6.61 1.93
C GLY A 44 -15.22 7.28 3.31
N ASP A 45 -16.35 7.80 3.78
CA ASP A 45 -16.42 8.58 5.01
C ASP A 45 -16.28 7.72 6.27
N THR A 46 -16.83 6.50 6.23
CA THR A 46 -16.90 5.60 7.38
C THR A 46 -16.48 4.17 7.04
N LEU A 47 -15.90 3.52 8.04
CA LEU A 47 -15.55 2.11 8.10
C LEU A 47 -16.34 1.45 9.22
N LYS A 48 -16.36 0.12 9.24
CA LYS A 48 -16.96 -0.68 10.31
C LYS A 48 -15.90 -1.26 11.23
N ASN A 49 -16.12 -1.21 12.54
CA ASN A 49 -15.36 -2.02 13.49
C ASN A 49 -16.03 -3.39 13.70
N GLY A 50 -15.39 -4.30 14.44
CA GLY A 50 -15.93 -5.64 14.75
C GLY A 50 -17.24 -5.66 15.57
N ARG A 51 -17.78 -4.50 15.96
CA ARG A 51 -19.11 -4.37 16.58
C ARG A 51 -20.18 -3.88 15.59
N GLY A 52 -19.80 -3.62 14.34
CA GLY A 52 -20.66 -3.01 13.32
C GLY A 52 -20.83 -1.49 13.45
N GLU A 53 -20.10 -0.84 14.37
CA GLU A 53 -20.16 0.60 14.59
C GLU A 53 -19.36 1.35 13.52
N ASP A 54 -19.81 2.56 13.20
CA ASP A 54 -19.11 3.44 12.26
C ASP A 54 -17.88 4.08 12.90
N VAL A 55 -16.75 3.92 12.22
CA VAL A 55 -15.49 4.61 12.52
C VAL A 55 -15.20 5.57 11.37
N LYS A 56 -14.95 6.84 11.67
CA LYS A 56 -14.58 7.82 10.63
C LYS A 56 -13.25 7.42 10.00
N THR A 57 -13.19 7.33 8.67
CA THR A 57 -11.95 7.01 7.94
C THR A 57 -10.83 8.00 8.28
N GLU A 58 -11.18 9.26 8.54
CA GLU A 58 -10.24 10.32 8.88
C GLU A 58 -9.43 10.06 10.17
N SER A 59 -9.91 9.16 11.06
CA SER A 59 -9.16 8.78 12.28
C SER A 59 -7.90 7.97 11.98
N LEU A 60 -7.77 7.47 10.73
CA LEU A 60 -6.62 6.69 10.30
C LEU A 60 -5.48 7.54 9.74
N ASN A 61 -5.71 8.84 9.50
CA ASN A 61 -4.72 9.74 8.91
C ASN A 61 -3.54 10.01 9.84
N GLY A 62 -2.35 10.17 9.26
CA GLY A 62 -1.14 10.58 9.98
C GLY A 62 0.12 10.32 9.16
N SER A 63 1.14 11.16 9.34
CA SER A 63 2.41 11.15 8.58
C SER A 63 3.21 9.86 8.69
N ASP A 64 3.07 9.14 9.80
CA ASP A 64 3.78 7.87 10.04
C ASP A 64 2.83 6.66 10.06
N ARG A 65 1.56 6.87 9.69
CA ARG A 65 0.53 5.82 9.73
C ARG A 65 0.49 5.05 8.42
N VAL A 66 0.20 3.76 8.53
CA VAL A 66 0.09 2.84 7.41
C VAL A 66 -1.28 2.18 7.45
N VAL A 67 -1.99 2.19 6.33
CA VAL A 67 -3.26 1.49 6.18
C VAL A 67 -3.09 0.28 5.27
N GLY A 68 -3.33 -0.91 5.80
CA GLY A 68 -3.32 -2.16 5.07
C GLY A 68 -4.69 -2.52 4.50
N LEU A 69 -4.86 -2.49 3.19
CA LEU A 69 -6.06 -2.99 2.52
C LEU A 69 -5.97 -4.50 2.34
N TYR A 70 -6.83 -5.22 3.05
CA TYR A 70 -6.87 -6.68 3.03
C TYR A 70 -8.05 -7.19 2.21
N PHE A 71 -7.78 -7.62 0.97
CA PHE A 71 -8.77 -8.21 0.08
C PHE A 71 -8.86 -9.71 0.34
N SER A 72 -10.01 -10.17 0.83
CA SER A 72 -10.22 -11.57 1.23
C SER A 72 -11.69 -11.97 1.14
N ALA A 73 -11.99 -13.24 1.41
CA ALA A 73 -13.35 -13.75 1.56
C ALA A 73 -13.36 -15.06 2.37
N HIS A 74 -14.46 -15.31 3.08
CA HIS A 74 -14.63 -16.50 3.91
C HIS A 74 -14.59 -17.79 3.08
N TRP A 75 -15.26 -17.77 1.93
CA TRP A 75 -15.36 -18.93 1.04
C TRP A 75 -14.02 -19.33 0.39
N CYS A 76 -13.00 -18.47 0.42
CA CYS A 76 -11.71 -18.65 -0.24
C CYS A 76 -10.74 -19.51 0.61
N PRO A 77 -10.34 -20.71 0.14
CA PRO A 77 -9.42 -21.58 0.91
C PRO A 77 -8.04 -20.97 1.23
N PRO A 78 -7.29 -20.37 0.28
CA PRO A 78 -6.01 -19.76 0.62
C PRO A 78 -6.15 -18.56 1.56
N CYS A 79 -7.32 -17.92 1.58
CA CYS A 79 -7.64 -16.82 2.49
C CYS A 79 -7.75 -17.31 3.93
N ARG A 80 -8.48 -18.41 4.17
CA ARG A 80 -8.57 -19.05 5.49
C ARG A 80 -7.22 -19.53 6.03
N GLY A 81 -6.26 -19.84 5.16
CA GLY A 81 -4.88 -20.14 5.56
C GLY A 81 -4.06 -18.90 5.93
N PHE A 82 -4.29 -17.75 5.28
CA PHE A 82 -3.52 -16.53 5.51
C PHE A 82 -4.07 -15.67 6.66
N THR A 83 -5.38 -15.64 6.86
CA THR A 83 -6.04 -14.78 7.88
C THR A 83 -5.48 -14.99 9.28
N PRO A 84 -5.32 -16.23 9.77
CA PRO A 84 -4.75 -16.45 11.11
C PRO A 84 -3.32 -15.93 11.23
N LYS A 85 -2.54 -15.98 10.14
CA LYS A 85 -1.17 -15.44 10.09
C LYS A 85 -1.15 -13.93 10.10
N LEU A 86 -2.11 -13.30 9.42
CA LEU A 86 -2.26 -11.84 9.46
C LEU A 86 -2.73 -11.37 10.85
N ILE A 87 -3.64 -12.10 11.50
CA ILE A 87 -4.08 -11.82 12.87
C ILE A 87 -2.90 -11.94 13.86
N GLU A 88 -2.15 -13.03 13.77
CA GLU A 88 -0.95 -13.27 14.59
C GLU A 88 0.07 -12.14 14.42
N PHE A 89 0.40 -11.78 13.16
CA PHE A 89 1.27 -10.66 12.85
C PHE A 89 0.73 -9.35 13.42
N TYR A 90 -0.52 -9.01 13.17
CA TYR A 90 -1.13 -7.75 13.59
C TYR A 90 -1.10 -7.59 15.11
N ASN A 91 -1.54 -8.61 15.85
CA ASN A 91 -1.58 -8.58 17.30
C ASN A 91 -0.20 -8.45 17.93
N ASN A 92 0.80 -9.14 17.38
CA ASN A 92 2.19 -9.04 17.86
C ASN A 92 2.80 -7.69 17.49
N PHE A 93 2.61 -7.25 16.25
CA PHE A 93 3.19 -6.01 15.74
C PHE A 93 2.62 -4.80 16.48
N LYS A 94 1.32 -4.80 16.79
CA LYS A 94 0.63 -3.78 17.59
C LYS A 94 1.23 -3.53 18.97
N GLN A 95 2.00 -4.46 19.52
CA GLN A 95 2.70 -4.27 20.80
C GLN A 95 4.03 -3.51 20.66
N THR A 96 4.42 -3.14 19.44
CA THR A 96 5.62 -2.35 19.16
C THR A 96 5.22 -0.90 18.86
N GLU A 97 6.13 0.05 19.09
CA GLU A 97 5.92 1.47 18.75
C GLU A 97 5.54 1.65 17.27
N LYS A 98 6.12 0.85 16.37
CA LYS A 98 5.79 0.90 14.94
C LYS A 98 4.40 0.36 14.62
N GLY A 99 3.92 -0.61 15.39
CA GLY A 99 2.63 -1.23 15.15
C GLY A 99 1.44 -0.40 15.60
N GLU A 100 1.63 0.54 16.53
CA GLU A 100 0.60 1.53 16.88
C GLU A 100 0.10 2.27 15.63
N ASN A 101 1.00 2.50 14.66
CA ASN A 101 0.76 3.22 13.42
C ASN A 101 0.15 2.37 12.28
N LEU A 102 0.00 1.05 12.42
CA LEU A 102 -0.63 0.20 11.41
C LEU A 102 -2.13 0.05 11.70
N GLU A 103 -3.00 0.26 10.71
CA GLU A 103 -4.39 -0.23 10.77
C GLU A 103 -4.70 -1.08 9.54
N ILE A 104 -5.59 -2.06 9.67
CA ILE A 104 -6.03 -2.91 8.56
C ILE A 104 -7.50 -2.64 8.25
N VAL A 105 -7.81 -2.56 6.96
CA VAL A 105 -9.19 -2.44 6.45
C VAL A 105 -9.49 -3.65 5.59
N PHE A 106 -10.39 -4.50 6.08
CA PHE A 106 -10.91 -5.66 5.37
C PHE A 106 -11.81 -5.22 4.22
N ILE A 107 -11.45 -5.65 3.01
CA ILE A 107 -12.19 -5.43 1.76
C ILE A 107 -12.79 -6.76 1.32
N SER A 108 -13.99 -7.06 1.82
CA SER A 108 -14.63 -8.35 1.62
C SER A 108 -15.02 -8.62 0.16
N SER A 109 -14.75 -9.85 -0.29
CA SER A 109 -15.29 -10.44 -1.51
C SER A 109 -16.32 -11.53 -1.20
N ASP A 110 -16.86 -11.56 0.01
CA ASP A 110 -18.00 -12.40 0.37
C ASP A 110 -19.23 -12.01 -0.45
N ARG A 111 -20.10 -13.01 -0.65
CA ARG A 111 -21.25 -12.95 -1.55
C ARG A 111 -22.52 -12.48 -0.84
N ASP A 112 -22.56 -12.64 0.47
CA ASP A 112 -23.66 -12.29 1.35
C ASP A 112 -23.12 -11.70 2.66
N GLU A 113 -23.97 -10.93 3.33
CA GLU A 113 -23.60 -10.20 4.54
C GLU A 113 -23.37 -11.13 5.73
N SER A 114 -24.10 -12.25 5.81
CA SER A 114 -23.88 -13.26 6.86
C SER A 114 -22.47 -13.83 6.84
N SER A 115 -21.98 -14.25 5.66
CA SER A 115 -20.62 -14.77 5.50
C SER A 115 -19.56 -13.71 5.77
N PHE A 116 -19.86 -12.44 5.43
CA PHE A 116 -19.00 -11.31 5.75
C PHE A 116 -18.88 -11.12 7.26
N VAL A 117 -20.00 -11.06 7.99
CA VAL A 117 -20.02 -10.85 9.44
C VAL A 117 -19.29 -11.99 10.15
N GLU A 118 -19.64 -13.25 9.83
CA GLU A 118 -19.03 -14.43 10.47
C GLU A 118 -17.50 -14.41 10.36
N TYR A 119 -16.97 -14.07 9.19
CA TYR A 119 -15.54 -14.05 8.95
C TYR A 119 -14.86 -12.79 9.51
N PHE A 120 -15.55 -11.65 9.50
CA PHE A 120 -15.03 -10.41 10.06
C PHE A 120 -14.98 -10.45 11.60
N ASP A 121 -15.86 -11.20 12.25
CA ASP A 121 -15.86 -11.40 13.71
C ASP A 121 -14.55 -12.03 14.23
N GLU A 122 -13.80 -12.73 13.36
CA GLU A 122 -12.48 -13.27 13.70
C GLU A 122 -11.36 -12.21 13.67
N MET A 123 -11.62 -11.03 13.11
CA MET A 123 -10.60 -10.04 12.75
C MET A 123 -10.53 -8.86 13.74
N PRO A 124 -9.34 -8.49 14.24
CA PRO A 124 -9.16 -7.42 15.24
C PRO A 124 -9.06 -6.01 14.64
N TRP A 125 -9.53 -5.80 13.42
CA TRP A 125 -9.33 -4.57 12.65
C TRP A 125 -10.63 -4.05 12.03
N LEU A 126 -10.55 -3.07 11.12
CA LEU A 126 -11.71 -2.42 10.50
C LEU A 126 -12.12 -3.11 9.19
N ALA A 127 -13.31 -2.81 8.69
CA ALA A 127 -13.81 -3.26 7.40
C ALA A 127 -14.44 -2.13 6.60
N LEU A 128 -14.33 -2.21 5.27
CA LEU A 128 -15.22 -1.45 4.40
C LEU A 128 -16.66 -1.95 4.62
N PRO A 129 -17.68 -1.07 4.73
CA PRO A 129 -19.06 -1.51 4.87
C PRO A 129 -19.45 -2.50 3.78
N PHE A 130 -20.05 -3.63 4.15
CA PHE A 130 -20.41 -4.69 3.19
C PHE A 130 -21.35 -4.18 2.08
N SER A 131 -22.23 -3.23 2.42
CA SER A 131 -23.15 -2.58 1.49
C SER A 131 -22.46 -1.74 0.42
N ASP A 132 -21.22 -1.25 0.64
CA ASP A 132 -20.48 -0.42 -0.32
C ASP A 132 -19.75 -1.26 -1.38
N ARG A 133 -20.55 -2.00 -2.16
CA ARG A 133 -20.08 -2.89 -3.22
C ARG A 133 -19.41 -2.13 -4.36
N ASP A 134 -19.86 -0.91 -4.62
CA ASP A 134 -19.29 -0.05 -5.67
C ASP A 134 -17.89 0.40 -5.30
N LYS A 135 -17.66 0.86 -4.07
CA LYS A 135 -16.31 1.20 -3.60
C LYS A 135 -15.40 -0.02 -3.60
N LYS A 136 -15.89 -1.17 -3.15
CA LYS A 136 -15.15 -2.44 -3.24
C LYS A 136 -14.70 -2.73 -4.66
N ALA A 137 -15.57 -2.56 -5.66
CA ALA A 137 -15.26 -2.76 -7.07
C ALA A 137 -14.22 -1.75 -7.58
N GLN A 138 -14.37 -0.47 -7.21
CA GLN A 138 -13.40 0.58 -7.53
C GLN A 138 -12.02 0.28 -6.96
N LEU A 139 -11.92 -0.15 -5.70
CA LEU A 139 -10.67 -0.54 -5.05
C LEU A 139 -10.02 -1.74 -5.74
N THR A 140 -10.81 -2.78 -6.03
CA THR A 140 -10.36 -3.97 -6.76
C THR A 140 -9.73 -3.58 -8.10
N LYS A 141 -10.38 -2.67 -8.85
CA LYS A 141 -9.88 -2.16 -10.13
C LYS A 141 -8.65 -1.27 -9.98
N LYS A 142 -8.70 -0.28 -9.07
CA LYS A 142 -7.63 0.70 -8.80
C LYS A 142 -6.32 -0.01 -8.47
N TYR A 143 -6.38 -1.02 -7.60
CA TYR A 143 -5.19 -1.73 -7.18
C TYR A 143 -4.83 -2.94 -8.04
N LYS A 144 -5.65 -3.27 -9.04
CA LYS A 144 -5.50 -4.40 -9.97
C LYS A 144 -5.44 -5.74 -9.25
N ILE A 145 -6.39 -5.96 -8.33
CA ILE A 145 -6.49 -7.21 -7.55
C ILE A 145 -6.93 -8.34 -8.49
N GLY A 146 -5.99 -9.20 -8.86
CA GLY A 146 -6.23 -10.37 -9.72
C GLY A 146 -6.61 -11.65 -8.95
N GLY A 147 -6.41 -11.67 -7.62
CA GLY A 147 -6.70 -12.81 -6.77
C GLY A 147 -6.66 -12.47 -5.28
N ILE A 148 -7.27 -13.33 -4.47
CA ILE A 148 -7.30 -13.22 -3.01
C ILE A 148 -6.61 -14.46 -2.38
N PRO A 149 -5.96 -14.33 -1.21
CA PRO A 149 -5.81 -13.10 -0.43
C PRO A 149 -4.80 -12.12 -1.05
N SER A 150 -5.10 -10.82 -1.02
CA SER A 150 -4.18 -9.74 -1.38
C SER A 150 -4.10 -8.73 -0.23
N PHE A 151 -2.89 -8.29 0.11
CA PHE A 151 -2.67 -7.32 1.19
C PHE A 151 -1.75 -6.19 0.71
N ILE A 152 -2.28 -4.98 0.67
CA ILE A 152 -1.64 -3.79 0.10
C ILE A 152 -1.47 -2.77 1.22
N LEU A 153 -0.27 -2.22 1.37
CA LEU A 153 -0.02 -1.15 2.32
C LEU A 153 -0.05 0.20 1.62
N LEU A 154 -0.77 1.13 2.22
CA LEU A 154 -0.87 2.51 1.81
C LEU A 154 -0.26 3.40 2.88
N ASP A 155 0.37 4.47 2.42
CA ASP A 155 0.73 5.61 3.25
C ASP A 155 -0.55 6.35 3.64
N ALA A 156 -0.80 6.51 4.94
CA ALA A 156 -2.08 7.04 5.43
C ALA A 156 -2.22 8.55 5.27
N GLU A 157 -1.11 9.27 5.10
CA GLU A 157 -1.14 10.68 4.75
C GLU A 157 -1.45 10.81 3.26
N THR A 158 -0.59 10.34 2.37
CA THR A 158 -0.71 10.60 0.94
C THR A 158 -1.70 9.70 0.19
N GLY A 159 -2.12 8.59 0.79
CA GLY A 159 -2.87 7.52 0.10
C GLY A 159 -2.05 6.76 -0.94
N ALA A 160 -0.73 7.01 -1.01
CA ALA A 160 0.16 6.36 -1.97
C ALA A 160 0.37 4.88 -1.61
N VAL A 161 0.61 4.05 -2.64
CA VAL A 161 0.92 2.64 -2.42
C VAL A 161 2.36 2.51 -1.94
N ILE A 162 2.55 2.02 -0.72
CA ILE A 162 3.86 1.62 -0.21
C ILE A 162 4.25 0.28 -0.84
N THR A 163 3.42 -0.75 -0.69
CA THR A 163 3.69 -2.07 -1.28
C THR A 163 2.41 -2.82 -1.62
N LYS A 164 2.46 -3.58 -2.73
CA LYS A 164 1.41 -4.54 -3.09
C LYS A 164 1.73 -5.97 -2.64
N LYS A 165 2.90 -6.17 -2.03
CA LYS A 165 3.41 -7.47 -1.59
C LYS A 165 3.30 -7.65 -0.07
N GLY A 166 2.36 -6.97 0.58
CA GLY A 166 2.18 -7.05 2.03
C GLY A 166 1.93 -8.48 2.50
N ARG A 167 1.21 -9.30 1.70
CA ARG A 167 1.01 -10.72 1.99
C ARG A 167 2.34 -11.46 2.12
N ASP A 168 3.26 -11.26 1.17
CA ASP A 168 4.57 -11.91 1.19
C ASP A 168 5.42 -11.38 2.34
N GLY A 169 5.32 -10.09 2.64
CA GLY A 169 5.92 -9.46 3.82
C GLY A 169 5.54 -10.18 5.12
N VAL A 170 4.24 -10.31 5.39
CA VAL A 170 3.73 -11.03 6.58
C VAL A 170 4.21 -12.48 6.64
N MET A 171 4.25 -13.17 5.50
CA MET A 171 4.65 -14.58 5.45
C MET A 171 6.16 -14.82 5.61
N THR A 172 6.99 -13.82 5.28
CA THR A 172 8.46 -13.95 5.30
C THR A 172 9.14 -13.18 6.43
N ASP A 173 8.44 -12.22 7.03
CA ASP A 173 8.91 -11.33 8.09
C ASP A 173 7.81 -11.18 9.15
N SER A 174 7.55 -12.27 9.88
CA SER A 174 6.50 -12.35 10.89
C SER A 174 6.68 -11.40 12.08
N GLU A 175 7.89 -10.88 12.28
CA GLU A 175 8.19 -9.87 13.32
C GLU A 175 8.09 -8.43 12.79
N GLY A 176 7.90 -8.23 11.49
CA GLY A 176 7.78 -6.90 10.87
C GLY A 176 9.07 -6.08 10.92
N LYS A 177 10.25 -6.73 10.92
CA LYS A 177 11.56 -6.04 10.98
C LYS A 177 11.75 -5.06 9.82
N ASN A 178 11.25 -5.44 8.65
CA ASN A 178 11.34 -4.66 7.41
C ASN A 178 10.03 -3.96 7.07
N PHE A 179 9.03 -3.99 7.96
CA PHE A 179 7.77 -3.26 7.76
C PHE A 179 8.07 -1.75 7.54
N PRO A 180 7.40 -1.07 6.59
CA PRO A 180 6.24 -1.48 5.79
C PRO A 180 6.58 -2.16 4.44
N TRP A 181 7.74 -2.83 4.36
CA TRP A 181 8.18 -3.59 3.19
C TRP A 181 8.21 -2.77 1.90
N PHE A 182 8.86 -1.61 1.97
CA PHE A 182 9.12 -0.79 0.79
C PHE A 182 9.74 -1.63 -0.33
N PRO A 183 9.41 -1.34 -1.60
CA PRO A 183 10.08 -1.95 -2.74
C PRO A 183 11.58 -1.75 -2.61
N LYS A 184 12.33 -2.83 -2.82
CA LYS A 184 13.79 -2.76 -2.80
C LYS A 184 14.27 -1.74 -3.83
N PRO A 185 15.22 -0.86 -3.48
CA PRO A 185 15.75 0.11 -4.43
C PRO A 185 16.38 -0.62 -5.62
N LEU A 186 16.31 -0.01 -6.79
CA LEU A 186 16.83 -0.59 -8.03
C LEU A 186 18.29 -1.03 -7.88
N LYS A 187 19.11 -0.26 -7.16
CA LYS A 187 20.49 -0.62 -6.84
C LYS A 187 20.59 -2.00 -6.19
N GLU A 188 19.75 -2.31 -5.22
CA GLU A 188 19.76 -3.62 -4.57
C GLU A 188 19.28 -4.74 -5.51
N LEU A 189 18.28 -4.46 -6.35
CA LEU A 189 17.79 -5.43 -7.35
C LEU A 189 18.83 -5.75 -8.42
N LEU A 190 19.70 -4.78 -8.76
CA LEU A 190 20.74 -4.92 -9.77
C LEU A 190 22.07 -5.45 -9.22
N LYS A 191 22.21 -5.63 -7.89
CA LYS A 191 23.42 -6.20 -7.29
C LYS A 191 23.72 -7.57 -7.88
N GLY A 192 24.87 -7.70 -8.54
CA GLY A 192 25.36 -8.97 -9.10
C GLY A 192 25.70 -8.89 -10.59
N LYS A 193 25.94 -10.06 -11.22
CA LYS A 193 26.42 -10.16 -12.60
C LYS A 193 25.35 -10.07 -13.70
N PHE A 194 24.30 -9.28 -13.49
CA PHE A 194 23.14 -9.27 -14.40
C PHE A 194 23.25 -8.31 -15.59
N LEU A 195 24.14 -7.33 -15.51
CA LEU A 195 24.36 -6.38 -16.60
C LEU A 195 25.46 -6.92 -17.50
N LYS A 196 25.16 -7.16 -18.77
CA LYS A 196 26.18 -7.51 -19.77
C LYS A 196 26.33 -6.32 -20.71
N SER A 197 27.55 -5.81 -20.84
CA SER A 197 27.84 -4.80 -21.85
C SER A 197 27.48 -5.31 -23.26
N ALA A 198 26.97 -4.42 -24.11
CA ALA A 198 26.64 -4.71 -25.52
C ALA A 198 27.83 -5.24 -26.32
N THR A 199 29.06 -4.99 -25.88
CA THR A 199 30.31 -5.48 -26.51
C THR A 199 30.74 -6.88 -26.03
N GLY A 200 29.91 -7.58 -25.25
CA GLY A 200 30.13 -8.98 -24.89
C GLY A 200 31.21 -9.21 -23.83
N GLY A 201 31.73 -8.15 -23.20
CA GLY A 201 32.76 -8.22 -22.17
C GLY A 201 32.37 -7.44 -20.91
N ALA A 202 32.53 -8.13 -19.77
CA ALA A 202 32.36 -7.67 -18.40
C ALA A 202 30.95 -7.27 -17.94
N THR A 203 30.68 -7.66 -16.69
CA THR A 203 29.55 -7.22 -15.90
C THR A 203 29.72 -5.76 -15.52
N THR A 204 28.71 -4.93 -15.77
CA THR A 204 28.69 -3.53 -15.31
C THR A 204 28.59 -3.48 -13.78
N THR A 205 29.42 -2.68 -13.11
CA THR A 205 29.43 -2.59 -11.62
C THR A 205 28.49 -1.48 -11.11
N ASP A 206 28.16 -1.52 -9.81
CA ASP A 206 27.31 -0.51 -9.15
C ASP A 206 27.87 0.92 -9.32
N GLU A 207 29.20 1.07 -9.41
CA GLU A 207 29.90 2.35 -9.58
C GLU A 207 29.65 2.96 -10.97
N GLU A 208 29.58 2.13 -12.01
CA GLU A 208 29.40 2.60 -13.39
C GLU A 208 27.99 3.14 -13.66
N LEU A 209 27.01 2.77 -12.82
CA LEU A 209 25.63 3.24 -12.90
C LEU A 209 25.36 4.49 -12.05
N GLN A 210 26.31 4.90 -11.21
CA GLN A 210 26.10 6.03 -10.30
C GLN A 210 25.92 7.34 -11.08
N GLY A 211 24.84 8.07 -10.78
CA GLY A 211 24.53 9.36 -11.41
C GLY A 211 23.97 9.27 -12.83
N LYS A 212 23.76 8.06 -13.37
CA LYS A 212 23.16 7.85 -14.69
C LYS A 212 21.64 7.67 -14.59
N VAL A 213 20.94 8.14 -15.62
CA VAL A 213 19.54 7.78 -15.85
C VAL A 213 19.52 6.41 -16.53
N ILE A 214 18.87 5.43 -15.89
CA ILE A 214 18.80 4.05 -16.37
C ILE A 214 17.48 3.87 -17.13
N GLY A 215 17.57 3.49 -18.40
CA GLY A 215 16.42 3.05 -19.20
C GLY A 215 16.31 1.53 -19.17
N LEU A 216 15.24 0.99 -18.61
CA LEU A 216 15.00 -0.46 -18.65
C LEU A 216 14.21 -0.82 -19.90
N TYR A 217 14.84 -1.55 -20.83
CA TYR A 217 14.18 -2.11 -21.99
C TYR A 217 13.91 -3.59 -21.79
N PHE A 218 12.63 -3.97 -21.89
CA PHE A 218 12.19 -5.36 -21.82
C PHE A 218 11.79 -5.82 -23.22
N SER A 219 12.51 -6.80 -23.77
CA SER A 219 12.05 -7.53 -24.97
C SER A 219 11.74 -8.97 -24.62
N ALA A 220 10.71 -9.49 -25.27
CA ALA A 220 10.29 -10.87 -25.19
C ALA A 220 10.38 -11.49 -26.57
N HIS A 221 11.01 -12.67 -26.67
CA HIS A 221 10.92 -13.49 -27.87
C HIS A 221 10.29 -14.84 -27.50
N TRP A 222 9.23 -15.20 -28.22
CA TRP A 222 8.57 -16.50 -28.08
C TRP A 222 9.43 -17.55 -28.76
N VAL A 223 9.84 -18.59 -28.04
CA VAL A 223 10.57 -19.72 -28.62
C VAL A 223 9.71 -20.96 -28.49
N SER A 224 9.24 -21.48 -29.63
CA SER A 224 8.57 -22.77 -29.69
C SER A 224 9.63 -23.86 -29.66
N VAL A 225 9.75 -24.55 -28.53
CA VAL A 225 10.64 -25.71 -28.38
C VAL A 225 9.78 -26.96 -28.47
N PRO A 226 10.01 -27.86 -29.45
CA PRO A 226 9.22 -29.10 -29.56
C PRO A 226 9.30 -29.90 -28.26
N GLY A 227 8.14 -30.22 -27.67
CA GLY A 227 8.03 -31.01 -26.42
C GLY A 227 7.98 -30.21 -25.11
N TYR A 228 8.06 -28.87 -25.14
CA TYR A 228 7.95 -28.03 -23.94
C TYR A 228 6.91 -26.90 -24.11
N LEU A 229 6.31 -26.47 -22.99
CA LEU A 229 5.49 -25.25 -22.93
C LEU A 229 6.32 -24.04 -23.38
N ASN A 230 5.68 -23.12 -24.11
CA ASN A 230 6.31 -21.89 -24.61
C ASN A 230 7.08 -21.16 -23.49
N MET A 231 8.37 -20.91 -23.71
CA MET A 231 9.20 -20.13 -22.77
C MET A 231 9.22 -18.66 -23.16
N LEU A 232 8.93 -17.79 -22.20
CA LEU A 232 9.17 -16.35 -22.30
C LEU A 232 10.62 -16.06 -21.92
N LYS A 233 11.46 -15.68 -22.89
CA LYS A 233 12.78 -15.10 -22.60
C LYS A 233 12.63 -13.59 -22.46
N VAL A 234 12.84 -13.06 -21.27
CA VAL A 234 12.86 -11.61 -21.01
C VAL A 234 14.31 -11.13 -21.03
N TYR A 235 14.62 -10.20 -21.92
CA TYR A 235 15.91 -9.51 -21.94
C TYR A 235 15.76 -8.18 -21.22
N ILE A 236 16.61 -7.95 -20.21
CA ILE A 236 16.74 -6.64 -19.57
C ILE A 236 18.00 -6.02 -20.15
N MET A 237 17.85 -4.99 -20.96
CA MET A 237 18.95 -4.13 -21.38
C MET A 237 18.87 -2.84 -20.57
N ALA A 238 19.97 -2.46 -19.93
CA ALA A 238 20.12 -1.26 -19.11
C ALA A 238 21.25 -0.39 -19.68
#